data_AF-X1V732-F1
#
_entry.id   AF-X1V732-F1
#
_cell.length_a   1.000
_cell.length_b   1.000
_cell.length_c   1.000
_cell.angle_alpha   90.00
_cell.angle_beta   90.00
_cell.angle_gamma   90.00
#
_symmetry.space_group_name_H-M   'P 1'
#
loop_
_entity.id
_entity.type
_entity.pdbx_description
1 polymer ?
#
loop_
_entity_poly.entity_id
_entity_poly.type
_entity_poly.pdbx_seq_one_letter_code
_entity_poly.pdbx_strand_id
1 'polypeptide(L)' 'VIEDAPNGVQAAKAAGAKCIAVTNSTNAANLSEADLVCDSLEQINLQTIIELIRNK' A
#
# COMPACT_ATOMS: atom_id res chain seq x y z
N VAL A 1 -1.77 4.68 -4.43
CA VAL A 1 -2.70 3.57 -4.76
C VAL A 1 -3.02 2.85 -3.47
N ILE A 2 -4.30 2.48 -3.28
CA ILE A 2 -4.72 1.56 -2.22
C ILE A 2 -5.09 0.27 -2.93
N GLU A 3 -4.52 -0.87 -2.52
CA GLU A 3 -4.62 -2.13 -3.27
C GLU A 3 -4.61 -3.34 -2.35
N ASP A 4 -5.11 -4.49 -2.81
CA ASP A 4 -5.13 -5.73 -2.01
C ASP A 4 -4.65 -6.98 -2.77
N ALA A 5 -4.11 -6.79 -3.98
CA ALA A 5 -3.57 -7.87 -4.83
C ALA A 5 -2.08 -7.63 -5.21
N PRO A 6 -1.24 -8.69 -5.30
CA PRO A 6 0.20 -8.55 -5.59
C PRO A 6 0.50 -7.90 -6.94
N ASN A 7 -0.27 -8.25 -7.98
CA ASN A 7 -0.13 -7.67 -9.32
C ASN A 7 -0.50 -6.18 -9.34
N GLY A 8 -1.49 -5.76 -8.55
CA GLY A 8 -1.88 -4.37 -8.38
C GLY A 8 -0.78 -3.57 -7.66
N VAL A 9 -0.18 -4.13 -6.62
CA VAL A 9 0.98 -3.54 -5.93
C VAL A 9 2.14 -3.34 -6.92
N GLN A 10 2.50 -4.38 -7.68
CA GLN A 10 3.55 -4.31 -8.70
C GLN A 10 3.26 -3.23 -9.75
N ALA A 11 2.02 -3.13 -10.22
CA ALA A 11 1.61 -2.11 -11.18
C ALA A 11 1.72 -0.69 -10.59
N ALA A 12 1.31 -0.49 -9.33
CA ALA A 12 1.43 0.79 -8.64
C ALA A 12 2.91 1.22 -8.52
N LYS A 13 3.80 0.29 -8.15
CA LYS A 13 5.24 0.56 -8.06
C LYS A 13 5.84 0.87 -9.43
N ALA A 14 5.48 0.12 -10.47
CA ALA A 14 5.94 0.38 -11.84
C ALA A 14 5.50 1.76 -12.36
N ALA A 15 4.33 2.25 -11.93
CA ALA A 15 3.84 3.59 -12.24
C ALA A 15 4.50 4.71 -11.41
N GLY A 16 5.41 4.38 -10.48
CA GLY A 16 6.04 5.36 -9.59
C GLY A 16 5.12 5.87 -8.48
N ALA A 17 3.99 5.21 -8.22
CA ALA A 17 3.08 5.58 -7.16
C ALA A 17 3.51 4.98 -5.81
N LYS A 18 3.20 5.68 -4.72
CA LYS A 18 3.20 5.07 -3.38
C LYS A 18 2.00 4.13 -3.25
N CYS A 19 2.21 2.96 -2.66
CA CYS A 19 1.21 1.92 -2.50
C CYS A 19 0.98 1.61 -1.02
N ILE A 20 -0.28 1.70 -0.59
CA ILE A 20 -0.74 1.17 0.70
C ILE A 20 -1.52 -0.10 0.39
N ALA A 21 -1.06 -1.24 0.88
CA ALA A 21 -1.70 -2.52 0.65
C ALA A 21 -2.55 -2.96 1.86
N VAL A 22 -3.74 -3.50 1.62
CA VAL A 22 -4.66 -3.98 2.64
C VAL A 22 -4.81 -5.49 2.51
N THR A 23 -4.70 -6.27 3.59
CA THR A 23 -4.71 -7.74 3.53
C THR A 23 -6.10 -8.38 3.37
N ASN A 24 -7.00 -7.76 2.59
CA ASN A 24 -8.36 -8.27 2.38
C ASN A 24 -8.38 -9.50 1.47
N SER A 25 -7.60 -9.49 0.39
CA SER A 25 -7.61 -10.56 -0.62
C SER A 25 -6.42 -11.53 -0.48
N THR A 26 -5.36 -11.14 0.23
CA THR A 26 -4.20 -12.00 0.46
C THR A 26 -3.40 -11.57 1.70
N ASN A 27 -2.43 -12.38 2.11
CA ASN A 27 -1.63 -12.11 3.31
C ASN A 27 -0.56 -11.03 3.09
N ALA A 28 -0.04 -10.47 4.18
CA ALA A 28 0.97 -9.41 4.15
C ALA A 28 2.27 -9.80 3.41
N ALA A 29 2.67 -11.08 3.45
CA ALA A 29 3.89 -11.53 2.77
C ALA A 29 3.77 -11.37 1.24
N ASN A 30 2.59 -11.64 0.68
CA ASN A 30 2.30 -11.47 -0.73
C ASN A 30 2.18 -9.98 -1.16
N LEU A 31 2.08 -9.05 -0.21
CA LEU A 31 1.94 -7.60 -0.45
C LEU A 31 3.18 -6.81 -0.04
N SER A 32 4.30 -7.51 0.22
CA SER A 32 5.54 -6.93 0.80
C SER A 32 6.24 -5.88 -0.06
N GLU A 33 5.89 -5.76 -1.34
CA GLU A 33 6.41 -4.71 -2.23
C GLU A 33 5.73 -3.33 -2.04
N ALA A 34 4.62 -3.27 -1.30
CA ALA A 34 3.94 -2.02 -1.00
C ALA A 34 4.76 -1.13 -0.05
N ASP A 35 4.55 0.18 -0.11
CA ASP A 35 5.23 1.13 0.78
C ASP A 35 4.69 1.06 2.22
N LEU A 36 3.46 0.58 2.39
CA LEU A 36 2.84 0.31 3.67
C LEU A 36 1.87 -0.87 3.52
N VAL A 37 1.83 -1.77 4.49
CA VAL A 37 0.85 -2.88 4.55
C VAL A 37 0.06 -2.77 5.85
N CYS A 38 -1.27 -2.82 5.77
CA CYS A 38 -2.17 -2.86 6.91
C CYS A 38 -3.23 -3.96 6.74
N ASP A 39 -3.89 -4.34 7.83
CA ASP A 39 -5.01 -5.29 7.80
C ASP A 39 -6.38 -4.60 7.69
N SER A 40 -6.44 -3.30 7.97
CA SER A 40 -7.63 -2.47 7.84
C SER A 40 -7.27 -1.03 7.47
N LEU A 41 -8.10 -0.40 6.63
CA LEU A 41 -7.97 1.02 6.31
C LEU A 41 -8.31 1.94 7.48
N GLU A 42 -8.96 1.44 8.54
CA GLU A 42 -9.22 2.21 9.76
C GLU A 42 -7.93 2.65 10.48
N GLN A 43 -6.81 1.97 10.20
CA GLN A 43 -5.48 2.34 10.72
C GLN A 43 -4.82 3.48 9.92
N ILE A 44 -5.39 3.85 8.78
CA ILE A 44 -4.82 4.85 7.87
C ILE A 44 -5.54 6.17 8.07
N ASN A 45 -4.77 7.22 8.35
CA ASN A 45 -5.27 8.60 8.44
C ASN A 45 -4.57 9.52 7.43
N LEU A 46 -5.03 10.77 7.35
CA LEU A 46 -4.44 11.76 6.44
C LEU A 46 -2.94 11.98 6.68
N GLN A 47 -2.50 11.96 7.94
CA GLN A 47 -1.10 12.19 8.27
C GLN A 47 -0.21 11.06 7.72
N THR A 48 -0.63 9.80 7.86
CA THR A 48 0.05 8.64 7.25
C THR A 48 0.24 8.83 5.75
N ILE A 49 -0.82 9.24 5.04
CA ILE A 49 -0.76 9.44 3.58
C ILE A 49 0.19 10.60 3.23
N ILE A 50 0.11 11.71 3.96
CA ILE A 50 0.98 12.88 3.74
C ILE A 50 2.45 12.52 3.93
N GLU A 51 2.79 11.78 4.98
CA GLU A 51 4.16 11.33 5.26
C GLU A 51 4.68 10.39 4.18
N LEU A 52 3.84 9.43 3.75
CA LEU A 52 4.20 8.46 2.72
C LEU A 52 4.57 9.13 1.38
N ILE A 53 3.86 10.21 1.02
CA ILE A 53 4.08 10.95 -0.24
C ILE A 53 5.26 11.92 -0.13
N ARG A 54 5.49 12.52 1.05
CA ARG A 54 6.58 13.49 1.28
C ARG A 54 7.95 12.82 1.37
N ASN A 55 8.02 11.59 1.88
CA ASN A 55 9.24 10.80 1.92
C ASN A 55 9.54 10.24 0.51
N LYS A 56 10.15 11.09 -0.33
CA LYS A 56 10.70 10.69 -1.63
C LYS A 56 11.89 9.76 -1.45
#